data_AF-W1URN1-F1
#
_entry.id   AF-W1URN1-F1
#
_cell.length_a   1.000
_cell.length_b   1.000
_cell.length_c   1.000
_cell.angle_alpha   90.00
_cell.angle_beta   90.00
_cell.angle_gamma   90.00
#
_symmetry.space_group_name_H-M   'P 1'
#
loop_
_entity.id
_entity.type
_entity.pdbx_description
1 polymer ?
#
loop_
_entity_poly.entity_id
_entity_poly.type
_entity_poly.pdbx_seq_one_letter_code
_entity_poly.pdbx_strand_id
1 'polypeptide(L)'
;LGKGVCGEAAHFQETVLVGDVTIYPNYISCDSRAKSEIVVPMIKNGQLLGVLDLDSSELDDYDAMDRDYLEQFVAILLEKTEWDFTMFGEKA
;
A
#
# COMPACT_ATOMS: atom_id res chain seq x y z
N LEU A 1 -1.73 9.53 8.82
CA LEU A 1 -2.52 9.00 7.69
C LEU A 1 -2.73 10.14 6.69
N GLY A 2 -2.65 9.86 5.38
CA GLY A 2 -2.87 10.83 4.28
C GLY A 2 -1.61 11.50 3.69
N LYS A 3 -0.40 11.13 4.12
CA LYS A 3 0.86 11.69 3.61
C LYS A 3 1.63 10.63 2.83
N GLY A 4 2.11 10.95 1.63
CA GLY A 4 2.69 9.92 0.75
C GLY A 4 1.62 9.04 0.13
N VAL A 5 1.99 8.29 -0.91
CA VAL A 5 1.11 7.31 -1.58
C VAL A 5 0.66 6.24 -0.58
N CYS A 6 1.59 5.71 0.21
CA CYS A 6 1.30 4.84 1.36
C CYS A 6 0.25 5.40 2.32
N GLY A 7 0.39 6.68 2.71
CA GLY A 7 -0.54 7.31 3.64
C GLY A 7 -1.90 7.59 3.02
N GLU A 8 -1.96 7.85 1.73
CA GLU A 8 -3.20 8.05 0.97
C GLU A 8 -4.00 6.75 0.88
N ALA A 9 -3.37 5.65 0.48
CA ALA A 9 -3.99 4.33 0.45
C ALA A 9 -4.52 3.91 1.84
N ALA A 10 -3.71 4.14 2.87
CA ALA A 10 -4.10 3.90 4.26
C ALA A 10 -5.27 4.79 4.73
N HIS A 11 -5.36 6.04 4.28
CA HIS A 11 -6.40 6.98 4.70
C HIS A 11 -7.73 6.69 4.02
N PHE A 12 -7.72 6.49 2.70
CA PHE A 12 -8.92 6.22 1.92
C PHE A 12 -9.35 4.76 1.95
N GLN A 13 -8.47 3.85 2.41
CA GLN A 13 -8.74 2.42 2.41
C GLN A 13 -8.99 1.88 0.99
N GLU A 14 -8.30 2.47 0.00
CA GLU A 14 -8.36 2.11 -1.40
C GLU A 14 -6.95 1.92 -1.96
N THR A 15 -6.82 1.03 -2.95
CA THR A 15 -5.56 0.85 -3.68
C THR A 15 -5.20 2.12 -4.45
N VAL A 16 -3.97 2.59 -4.30
CA VAL A 16 -3.45 3.75 -5.03
C VAL A 16 -2.40 3.27 -6.03
N LEU A 17 -2.53 3.71 -7.28
CA LEU A 17 -1.64 3.38 -8.38
C LEU A 17 -1.08 4.67 -8.95
N VAL A 18 0.25 4.79 -8.98
CA VAL A 18 0.98 5.97 -9.44
C VAL A 18 1.95 5.57 -10.55
N GLY A 19 1.65 5.97 -11.78
CA GLY A 19 2.48 5.68 -12.95
C GLY A 19 3.78 6.51 -13.04
N ASP A 20 3.79 7.69 -12.44
CA ASP A 20 4.99 8.53 -12.29
C ASP A 20 5.02 9.23 -10.93
N VAL A 21 5.82 8.70 -10.00
CA VAL A 21 5.96 9.25 -8.65
C VAL A 21 6.67 10.61 -8.62
N THR A 22 7.44 10.96 -9.65
CA THR A 22 8.23 12.20 -9.69
C THR A 22 7.36 13.44 -9.88
N ILE A 23 6.18 13.26 -10.47
CA ILE A 23 5.19 14.32 -10.68
C ILE A 23 3.99 14.20 -9.74
N TYR A 24 3.93 13.17 -8.90
CA TYR A 24 2.81 12.93 -8.00
C TYR A 24 2.85 13.92 -6.81
N PRO A 25 1.87 14.83 -6.65
CA PRO A 25 2.00 15.99 -5.76
C PRO A 25 2.18 15.65 -4.27
N ASN A 26 1.68 14.50 -3.83
CA ASN A 26 1.74 14.05 -2.44
C ASN A 26 2.80 12.95 -2.22
N TYR A 27 3.71 12.73 -3.17
CA TYR A 27 4.72 11.68 -3.05
C TYR A 27 5.77 12.01 -1.98
N ILE A 28 6.09 11.02 -1.17
CA ILE A 28 7.19 11.08 -0.19
C ILE A 28 8.17 10.00 -0.60
N SER A 29 9.30 10.39 -1.16
CA SER A 29 10.30 9.45 -1.66
C SER A 29 10.93 8.66 -0.52
N CYS A 30 10.79 7.34 -0.59
CA CYS A 30 11.48 6.36 0.26
C CYS A 30 12.65 5.69 -0.49
N ASP A 31 12.49 5.35 -1.78
CA ASP A 31 13.56 4.93 -2.70
C ASP A 31 13.77 5.99 -3.80
N SER A 32 15.00 6.50 -3.92
CA SER A 32 15.42 7.44 -4.96
C SER A 32 15.31 6.93 -6.40
N ARG A 33 15.19 5.61 -6.60
CA ARG A 33 15.08 4.98 -7.93
C ARG A 33 13.65 4.70 -8.36
N ALA A 34 12.69 4.82 -7.44
CA ALA A 34 11.28 4.60 -7.74
C ALA A 34 10.79 5.60 -8.80
N LYS A 35 10.07 5.08 -9.79
CA LYS A 35 9.42 5.83 -10.86
C LYS A 35 7.92 5.58 -10.89
N SER A 36 7.47 4.38 -10.55
CA SER A 36 6.05 4.08 -10.32
C SER A 36 5.88 3.30 -9.02
N GLU A 37 4.68 3.37 -8.44
CA GLU A 37 4.35 2.77 -7.13
C GLU A 37 2.91 2.26 -7.15
N ILE A 38 2.67 1.09 -6.54
CA ILE A 38 1.33 0.60 -6.21
C ILE A 38 1.25 0.26 -4.73
N VAL A 39 0.21 0.79 -4.07
CA VAL A 39 -0.03 0.55 -2.65
C VAL A 39 -1.41 -0.03 -2.44
N VAL A 40 -1.46 -1.20 -1.79
CA VAL A 40 -2.69 -1.93 -1.47
C VAL A 40 -2.95 -1.91 0.04
N PRO A 41 -4.10 -1.38 0.52
CA PRO A 41 -4.42 -1.36 1.94
C PRO A 41 -4.75 -2.75 2.48
N MET A 42 -4.28 -3.05 3.69
CA MET A 42 -4.56 -4.31 4.38
C MET A 42 -5.59 -4.07 5.49
N ILE A 43 -6.83 -4.49 5.26
CA ILE A 43 -7.96 -4.23 6.17
C ILE A 43 -8.52 -5.55 6.68
N LYS A 44 -8.58 -5.72 8.01
CA LYS A 44 -9.17 -6.90 8.64
C LYS A 44 -10.15 -6.46 9.72
N ASN A 45 -11.37 -7.00 9.70
CA ASN A 45 -12.44 -6.65 10.64
C ASN A 45 -12.74 -5.14 10.73
N GLY A 46 -12.63 -4.42 9.61
CA GLY A 46 -12.83 -2.97 9.54
C GLY A 46 -11.70 -2.12 10.12
N GLN A 47 -10.61 -2.74 10.58
CA GLN A 47 -9.41 -2.06 11.05
C GLN A 47 -8.31 -2.12 9.99
N LEU A 48 -7.65 -0.97 9.78
CA LEU A 48 -6.46 -0.89 8.96
C LEU A 48 -5.29 -1.53 9.71
N LEU A 49 -4.70 -2.58 9.15
CA LEU A 49 -3.49 -3.22 9.68
C LEU A 49 -2.22 -2.52 9.21
N GLY A 50 -2.24 -2.03 7.97
CA GLY A 50 -1.11 -1.47 7.27
C GLY A 50 -1.37 -1.43 5.77
N VAL A 51 -0.31 -1.36 4.99
CA VAL A 51 -0.36 -1.38 3.52
C VAL A 51 0.70 -2.35 2.99
N LEU A 52 0.44 -2.96 1.84
CA LEU A 52 1.43 -3.57 0.96
C LEU A 52 1.88 -2.49 -0.03
N ASP A 53 3.18 -2.28 -0.14
CA ASP A 53 3.80 -1.22 -0.94
C ASP A 53 4.85 -1.82 -1.87
N LEU A 54 4.79 -1.47 -3.16
CA LEU A 54 5.71 -1.92 -4.19
C LEU A 54 6.14 -0.74 -5.07
N ASP A 55 7.45 -0.51 -5.12
CA ASP A 55 8.10 0.45 -6.01
C ASP A 55 8.70 -0.23 -7.25
N SER A 56 8.64 0.45 -8.40
CA SER A 56 9.36 0.06 -9.62
C SER A 56 10.31 1.15 -10.10
N SER A 57 11.42 0.74 -10.75
CA SER A 57 12.34 1.66 -11.43
C SER A 57 11.85 2.11 -12.80
N GLU A 58 10.74 1.56 -13.28
CA GLU A 58 10.10 1.89 -14.56
C GLU A 58 8.86 2.76 -14.36
N LEU A 59 8.52 3.56 -15.37
CA LEU A 59 7.28 4.36 -15.39
C LEU A 59 6.12 3.46 -15.82
N ASP A 60 4.93 3.72 -15.29
CA ASP A 60 3.69 3.02 -15.61
C ASP A 60 3.83 1.47 -15.54
N ASP A 61 4.64 0.97 -14.60
CA ASP A 61 4.95 -0.47 -14.50
C ASP A 61 3.80 -1.30 -13.89
N TYR A 62 2.87 -0.63 -13.21
CA TYR A 62 1.70 -1.24 -12.61
C TYR A 62 0.42 -0.80 -13.32
N ASP A 63 -0.51 -1.74 -13.49
CA ASP A 63 -1.82 -1.48 -14.07
C ASP A 63 -2.97 -2.12 -13.27
N ALA A 64 -4.16 -2.21 -13.89
CA ALA A 64 -5.34 -2.80 -13.27
C ALA A 64 -5.18 -4.30 -12.95
N MET A 65 -4.39 -5.03 -13.75
CA MET A 65 -4.11 -6.44 -13.51
C MET A 65 -3.29 -6.62 -12.23
N ASP A 66 -2.27 -5.79 -12.03
CA ASP A 66 -1.46 -5.82 -10.81
C ASP A 66 -2.31 -5.52 -9.58
N ARG A 67 -3.15 -4.49 -9.67
CA ARG A 67 -4.13 -4.18 -8.63
C ARG A 67 -5.00 -5.39 -8.28
N ASP A 68 -5.64 -6.01 -9.27
CA ASP A 68 -6.57 -7.12 -9.06
C ASP A 68 -5.89 -8.31 -8.38
N TYR A 69 -4.66 -8.66 -8.80
CA TYR A 69 -3.94 -9.79 -8.22
C TYR A 69 -3.29 -9.46 -6.88
N LEU A 70 -2.82 -8.24 -6.66
CA LEU A 70 -2.24 -7.82 -5.38
C LEU A 70 -3.32 -7.69 -4.31
N GLU A 71 -4.52 -7.21 -4.64
CA GLU A 71 -5.68 -7.23 -3.73
C GLU A 71 -6.06 -8.67 -3.33
N GLN A 72 -6.07 -9.61 -4.28
CA GLN A 72 -6.28 -11.03 -3.99
C GLN A 72 -5.15 -11.62 -3.13
N PHE A 73 -3.91 -11.26 -3.41
CA PHE A 73 -2.75 -11.68 -2.63
C PHE A 73 -2.86 -11.19 -1.18
N VAL A 74 -3.19 -9.92 -0.97
CA VAL A 74 -3.43 -9.34 0.36
C VAL A 74 -4.58 -10.07 1.06
N ALA A 75 -5.67 -10.41 0.36
CA ALA A 75 -6.75 -11.19 0.95
C ALA A 75 -6.27 -12.55 1.47
N ILE A 76 -5.46 -13.28 0.70
CA ILE A 76 -4.85 -14.55 1.12
C ILE A 76 -3.94 -14.33 2.34
N LEU A 77 -3.08 -13.31 2.30
CA LEU A 77 -2.17 -12.97 3.40
C LEU A 77 -2.95 -12.71 4.70
N LEU A 78 -4.05 -11.96 4.61
CA LEU A 78 -4.92 -11.64 5.75
C LEU A 78 -5.65 -12.86 6.30
N GLU A 79 -6.09 -13.77 5.42
CA GLU A 79 -6.78 -15.00 5.80
C GLU A 79 -5.83 -16.00 6.46
N LYS A 80 -4.62 -16.18 5.90
CA LYS A 80 -3.68 -17.22 6.32
C LYS A 80 -2.74 -16.82 7.45
N THR A 81 -2.74 -15.55 7.84
CA THR A 81 -1.91 -15.03 8.94
C THR A 81 -2.74 -14.79 10.19
N GLU A 82 -2.27 -15.32 11.32
CA GLU A 82 -2.74 -14.91 12.63
C GLU A 82 -2.12 -13.56 12.99
N TRP A 83 -2.95 -12.53 13.09
CA TRP A 83 -2.51 -11.17 13.44
C TRP A 83 -2.76 -10.96 14.92
N ASP A 84 -1.69 -11.04 15.71
CA ASP A 84 -1.73 -10.70 17.13
C ASP A 84 -1.38 -9.22 17.31
N PHE A 85 -2.41 -8.42 17.56
CA PHE A 85 -2.25 -6.97 17.74
C PHE A 85 -1.49 -6.59 19.01
N THR A 86 -1.35 -7.51 19.96
CA THR A 86 -0.52 -7.28 21.15
C THR A 86 0.97 -7.14 20.79
N MET A 87 1.38 -7.67 19.63
CA MET A 87 2.74 -7.51 19.11
C MET A 87 3.09 -6.08 18.70
N PHE A 88 2.09 -5.25 18.36
CA PHE A 88 2.32 -3.87 17.92
C PHE A 88 2.32 -2.85 19.07
N GLY A 89 2.14 -3.32 20.31
CA GLY A 89 2.26 -2.50 21.51
C GLY A 89 1.38 -1.26 21.49
N GLU A 90 0.08 -1.42 21.76
CA GLU A 90 -0.72 -0.27 22.18
C GLU A 90 -0.16 0.26 23.51
N LYS A 91 0.66 1.32 23.45
CA LYS A 91 0.73 2.23 24.59
C LYS A 91 -0.58 3.01 24.59
N ALA A 92 -1.45 2.64 25.52
CA ALA A 92 -2.56 3.48 25.97
C ALA A 92 -2.09 4.91 26.28
#